data_AF-T1G0A0-F1
#
_entry.id   AF-T1G0A0-F1
#
_cell.length_a   1.000
_cell.length_b   1.000
_cell.length_c   1.000
_cell.angle_alpha   90.00
_cell.angle_beta   90.00
_cell.angle_gamma   90.00
#
_symmetry.space_group_name_H-M   'P 1'
#
loop_
_entity.id
_entity.type
_entity.pdbx_description
1 polymer ?
#
loop_
_entity_poly.entity_id
_entity_poly.type
_entity_poly.pdbx_seq_one_letter_code
_entity_poly.pdbx_strand_id
1 'polypeptide(L)'
;GSGKTTLITKLVQILKEKGFRPQGFYTEERRVNRERVGFDVVTLDGLKRGSLASVCSVRNTIKNKPMIGKYTVDIDEFENIALPTLQFSSDVKDGSKSLLVVDEIGKMELFSKKFESAVRELFSGKNVVCAVLATIPTAKQRPLAIVEEIRNDKTVKVFQVVTKANRDFIVDEICESIESCLK
;
A
#
# COMPACT_ATOMS: atom_id res chain seq x y z
N GLY A 1 -14.43 0.78 -7.93
CA GLY A 1 -13.09 1.01 -7.39
C GLY A 1 -12.85 2.50 -7.30
N SER A 2 -12.22 2.97 -6.24
CA SER A 2 -11.98 4.41 -5.97
C SER A 2 -10.89 5.04 -6.86
N GLY A 3 -10.21 4.26 -7.70
CA GLY A 3 -9.22 4.75 -8.66
C GLY A 3 -7.85 5.09 -8.07
N LYS A 4 -7.63 4.86 -6.77
CA LYS A 4 -6.38 5.12 -6.06
C LYS A 4 -5.22 4.28 -6.57
N THR A 5 -5.41 2.98 -6.78
CA THR A 5 -4.37 2.10 -7.33
C THR A 5 -3.87 2.62 -8.68
N THR A 6 -4.77 3.00 -9.59
CA THR A 6 -4.39 3.61 -10.87
C THR A 6 -3.65 4.96 -10.69
N LEU A 7 -3.88 5.68 -9.59
CA LEU A 7 -3.20 6.95 -9.28
C LEU A 7 -1.77 6.66 -8.84
N ILE A 8 -1.61 5.67 -7.96
CA ILE A 8 -0.32 5.17 -7.51
C ILE A 8 0.51 4.68 -8.70
N THR A 9 -0.08 3.92 -9.63
CA THR A 9 0.64 3.47 -10.84
C THR A 9 1.16 4.65 -11.67
N LYS A 10 0.35 5.70 -11.88
CA LYS A 10 0.76 6.91 -12.60
C LYS A 10 1.89 7.66 -11.86
N LEU A 11 1.75 7.83 -10.54
CA LEU A 11 2.78 8.46 -9.70
C LEU A 11 4.11 7.72 -9.75
N VAL A 12 4.07 6.39 -9.65
CA VAL A 12 5.25 5.52 -9.73
C VAL A 12 5.97 5.69 -11.07
N GLN A 13 5.24 5.78 -12.18
CA GLN A 13 5.84 6.02 -13.51
C GLN A 13 6.55 7.37 -13.57
N ILE A 14 5.87 8.45 -13.17
CA ILE A 14 6.44 9.80 -13.18
C ILE A 14 7.68 9.88 -12.28
N LEU A 15 7.64 9.27 -11.09
CA LEU A 15 8.75 9.30 -10.15
C LEU A 15 9.94 8.47 -10.66
N LYS A 16 9.71 7.33 -11.33
CA LYS A 16 10.78 6.58 -12.02
C LYS A 16 11.49 7.44 -13.07
N GLU A 17 10.74 8.15 -13.90
CA GLU A 17 11.31 9.06 -14.91
C GLU A 17 12.16 10.18 -14.29
N LYS A 18 11.80 10.61 -13.07
CA LYS A 18 12.55 11.60 -12.27
C LYS A 18 13.73 11.02 -11.48
N GLY A 19 14.06 9.76 -11.71
CA GLY A 19 15.21 9.05 -11.11
C GLY A 19 14.95 8.43 -9.75
N PHE A 20 13.69 8.36 -9.29
CA PHE A 20 13.35 7.63 -8.07
C PHE A 20 13.43 6.12 -8.28
N ARG A 21 13.74 5.41 -7.20
CA ARG A 21 13.73 3.94 -7.15
C ARG A 21 12.55 3.50 -6.29
N PRO A 22 11.36 3.34 -6.87
CA PRO A 22 10.21 2.86 -6.13
C PRO A 22 10.34 1.37 -5.83
N GLN A 23 10.12 1.02 -4.58
CA GLN A 23 10.02 -0.32 -4.06
C GLN A 23 8.70 -0.44 -3.28
N GLY A 24 8.13 -1.64 -3.20
CA GLY A 24 6.88 -1.85 -2.47
C GLY A 24 5.91 -2.75 -3.21
N PHE A 25 4.62 -2.63 -2.89
CA PHE A 25 3.57 -3.41 -3.50
C PHE A 25 2.31 -2.57 -3.72
N TYR A 26 1.43 -3.09 -4.58
CA TYR A 26 0.09 -2.59 -4.76
C TYR A 26 -0.93 -3.74 -4.74
N THR A 27 -2.20 -3.39 -4.54
CA THR A 27 -3.28 -4.39 -4.51
C THR A 27 -4.14 -4.30 -5.77
N GLU A 28 -4.50 -5.45 -6.33
CA GLU A 28 -5.36 -5.54 -7.51
C GLU A 28 -6.68 -6.24 -7.18
N GLU A 29 -7.78 -5.69 -7.67
CA GLU A 29 -9.08 -6.35 -7.55
C GLU A 29 -9.21 -7.48 -8.58
N ARG A 30 -9.36 -8.73 -8.11
CA ARG A 30 -9.59 -9.90 -8.96
C ARG A 30 -11.08 -10.04 -9.27
N ARG A 31 -11.44 -9.99 -10.56
CA ARG A 31 -12.80 -10.20 -11.06
C ARG A 31 -12.89 -11.37 -12.04
N VAL A 32 -13.94 -12.19 -11.92
CA VAL A 32 -14.31 -13.24 -12.88
C VAL A 32 -15.76 -13.01 -13.27
N ASN A 33 -16.09 -13.04 -14.56
CA ASN A 33 -17.44 -12.79 -15.06
C ASN A 33 -18.07 -11.48 -14.52
N ARG A 34 -17.26 -10.42 -14.40
CA ARG A 34 -17.62 -9.11 -13.79
C ARG A 34 -17.92 -9.15 -12.27
N GLU A 35 -17.92 -10.31 -11.64
CA GLU A 35 -18.03 -10.43 -10.19
C GLU A 35 -16.66 -10.31 -9.52
N ARG A 36 -16.62 -9.60 -8.40
CA ARG A 36 -15.42 -9.57 -7.54
C ARG A 36 -15.28 -10.90 -6.82
N VAL A 37 -14.18 -11.59 -7.11
CA VAL A 37 -13.82 -12.89 -6.55
C VAL A 37 -12.65 -12.83 -5.57
N GLY A 38 -11.92 -11.71 -5.50
CA GLY A 38 -10.82 -11.56 -4.56
C GLY A 38 -9.98 -10.31 -4.79
N PHE A 39 -8.81 -10.32 -4.16
CA PHE A 39 -7.80 -9.29 -4.21
C PHE A 39 -6.42 -9.95 -4.24
N ASP A 40 -5.53 -9.41 -5.06
CA ASP A 40 -4.15 -9.84 -5.16
C ASP A 40 -3.23 -8.77 -4.60
N VAL A 41 -2.11 -9.20 -4.05
CA VAL A 41 -0.95 -8.34 -3.79
C VAL A 41 0.08 -8.57 -4.89
N VAL A 42 0.62 -7.49 -5.44
CA VAL A 42 1.60 -7.51 -6.53
C VAL A 42 2.74 -6.58 -6.18
N THR A 43 3.99 -7.05 -6.32
CA THR A 43 5.16 -6.21 -6.13
C THR A 43 5.26 -5.15 -7.23
N LEU A 44 5.84 -3.98 -6.94
CA LEU A 44 5.97 -2.89 -7.92
C LEU A 44 6.81 -3.24 -9.16
N ASP A 45 7.68 -4.23 -9.05
CA ASP A 45 8.45 -4.78 -10.18
C ASP A 45 7.66 -5.81 -11.00
N GLY A 46 6.47 -6.22 -10.52
CA GLY A 46 5.62 -7.22 -11.14
C GLY A 46 6.15 -8.66 -11.04
N LEU A 47 7.28 -8.89 -10.36
CA LEU A 47 7.93 -10.20 -10.30
C LEU A 47 7.21 -11.19 -9.40
N LYS A 48 6.52 -10.70 -8.36
CA LYS A 48 5.76 -11.54 -7.42
C LYS A 48 4.31 -11.09 -7.36
N ARG A 49 3.41 -12.07 -7.37
CA ARG A 49 1.97 -11.91 -7.24
C ARG A 49 1.42 -13.02 -6.36
N GLY A 50 0.50 -12.69 -5.48
CA GLY A 50 -0.17 -13.65 -4.62
C GLY A 50 -1.55 -13.19 -4.19
N SER A 51 -2.32 -14.13 -3.64
CA SER A 51 -3.70 -13.89 -3.24
C SER A 51 -3.73 -13.22 -1.87
N LEU A 52 -4.18 -11.97 -1.77
CA LEU A 52 -4.43 -11.31 -0.48
C LEU A 52 -5.73 -11.82 0.15
N ALA A 53 -6.80 -11.89 -0.64
CA ALA A 53 -8.08 -12.40 -0.17
C ALA A 53 -8.88 -12.98 -1.32
N SER A 54 -9.65 -14.04 -1.08
CA SER A 54 -10.49 -14.65 -2.10
C SER A 54 -11.84 -15.11 -1.55
N VAL A 55 -12.83 -15.20 -2.42
CA VAL A 55 -14.10 -15.83 -2.09
C VAL A 55 -13.83 -17.33 -1.96
N CYS A 56 -13.84 -17.82 -0.73
CA CYS A 56 -13.68 -19.25 -0.50
C CYS A 56 -14.97 -19.95 -0.96
N SER A 57 -14.88 -20.75 -2.03
CA SER A 57 -16.02 -21.55 -2.52
C SER A 57 -16.38 -22.71 -1.58
N VAL A 58 -15.42 -23.12 -0.74
CA VAL A 58 -15.60 -24.17 0.25
C VAL A 58 -15.76 -23.52 1.61
N ARG A 59 -17.00 -23.35 2.07
CA ARG A 59 -17.33 -22.73 3.37
C ARG A 59 -16.75 -23.45 4.62
N ASN A 60 -15.91 -24.49 4.49
CA ASN A 60 -15.78 -25.50 5.56
C ASN A 60 -14.42 -26.24 5.70
N THR A 61 -13.25 -25.66 5.43
CA THR A 61 -11.98 -26.41 5.71
C THR A 61 -10.83 -25.66 6.36
N ILE A 62 -10.81 -24.32 6.37
CA ILE A 62 -9.69 -23.59 7.01
C ILE A 62 -10.18 -22.94 8.30
N LYS A 63 -10.24 -23.73 9.39
CA LYS A 63 -10.46 -23.19 10.73
C LYS A 63 -9.35 -22.16 11.02
N ASN A 64 -9.74 -20.94 11.37
CA ASN A 64 -8.89 -19.83 11.86
C ASN A 64 -8.33 -18.80 10.86
N LYS A 65 -8.68 -18.81 9.56
CA LYS A 65 -8.32 -17.67 8.69
C LYS A 65 -9.28 -16.47 8.89
N PRO A 66 -8.78 -15.22 8.99
CA PRO A 66 -9.64 -14.07 9.16
C PRO A 66 -10.49 -13.80 7.92
N MET A 67 -11.69 -13.26 8.13
CA MET A 67 -12.67 -13.01 7.08
C MET A 67 -13.18 -11.57 7.10
N ILE A 68 -13.42 -11.02 5.91
CA ILE A 68 -14.15 -9.77 5.70
C ILE A 68 -15.32 -10.02 4.75
N GLY A 69 -16.53 -10.04 5.30
CA GLY A 69 -17.71 -10.38 4.51
C GLY A 69 -17.58 -11.79 3.92
N LYS A 70 -17.58 -11.88 2.58
CA LYS A 70 -17.41 -13.14 1.85
C LYS A 70 -15.96 -13.52 1.52
N TYR A 71 -14.98 -12.68 1.88
CA TYR A 71 -13.58 -12.89 1.54
C TYR A 71 -12.82 -13.48 2.71
N THR A 72 -12.08 -14.56 2.47
CA THR A 72 -11.09 -15.11 3.40
C THR A 72 -9.73 -14.51 3.06
N VAL A 73 -9.07 -13.95 4.06
CA VAL A 73 -7.76 -13.31 3.91
C VAL A 73 -6.66 -14.36 4.06
N ASP A 74 -5.70 -14.35 3.15
CA ASP A 74 -4.51 -15.19 3.21
C ASP A 74 -3.32 -14.40 3.74
N ILE A 75 -3.15 -14.43 5.07
CA ILE A 75 -2.08 -13.68 5.75
C ILE A 75 -0.71 -14.17 5.29
N ASP A 76 -0.50 -15.49 5.20
CA ASP A 76 0.82 -16.06 4.92
C ASP A 76 1.30 -15.66 3.52
N GLU A 77 0.41 -15.78 2.53
CA GLU A 77 0.69 -15.38 1.14
C GLU A 77 0.94 -13.87 1.03
N PHE A 78 0.14 -13.06 1.73
CA PHE A 78 0.36 -11.62 1.78
C PHE A 78 1.70 -11.27 2.41
N GLU A 79 2.04 -11.87 3.56
CA GLU A 79 3.31 -11.62 4.26
C GLU A 79 4.53 -11.97 3.41
N ASN A 80 4.48 -13.10 2.70
CA ASN A 80 5.56 -13.56 1.82
C ASN A 80 5.88 -12.60 0.67
N ILE A 81 4.90 -11.78 0.28
CA ILE A 81 5.04 -10.83 -0.83
C ILE A 81 5.27 -9.42 -0.32
N ALA A 82 4.45 -8.93 0.61
CA ALA A 82 4.47 -7.56 1.07
C ALA A 82 5.68 -7.26 1.98
N LEU A 83 5.97 -8.11 2.98
CA LEU A 83 6.98 -7.79 3.99
C LEU A 83 8.40 -7.62 3.40
N PRO A 84 8.87 -8.48 2.48
CA PRO A 84 10.18 -8.28 1.86
C PRO A 84 10.30 -6.95 1.11
N THR A 85 9.19 -6.42 0.58
CA THR A 85 9.23 -5.13 -0.12
C THR A 85 9.32 -3.93 0.80
N LEU A 86 9.01 -4.07 2.09
CA LEU A 86 9.14 -2.99 3.06
C LEU A 86 10.58 -2.81 3.58
N GLN A 87 11.45 -3.79 3.33
CA GLN A 87 12.85 -3.74 3.72
C GLN A 87 13.67 -3.18 2.56
N PHE A 88 14.21 -1.97 2.73
CA PHE A 88 15.21 -1.47 1.79
C PHE A 88 16.50 -2.27 1.97
N SER A 89 17.07 -2.76 0.87
CA SER A 89 18.42 -3.32 0.88
C SER A 89 19.37 -2.22 1.38
N SER A 90 20.25 -2.56 2.32
CA SER A 90 21.32 -1.70 2.85
C SER A 90 22.26 -1.10 1.80
N ASP A 91 22.11 -1.50 0.54
CA ASP A 91 22.84 -0.97 -0.63
C ASP A 91 22.32 0.38 -1.14
N VAL A 92 21.29 0.95 -0.49
CA VAL A 92 20.81 2.32 -0.72
C VAL A 92 21.88 3.29 -0.22
N LYS A 93 22.83 3.61 -1.10
CA LYS A 93 23.84 4.65 -0.86
C LYS A 93 23.18 5.99 -0.55
N ASP A 94 23.84 6.73 0.32
CA ASP A 94 23.54 8.12 0.65
C ASP A 94 23.33 8.95 -0.63
N GLY A 95 22.16 9.61 -0.75
CA GLY A 95 21.76 10.38 -1.93
C GLY A 95 20.89 9.66 -2.99
N SER A 96 20.51 8.40 -2.79
CA SER A 96 19.57 7.73 -3.71
C SER A 96 18.10 8.06 -3.38
N LYS A 97 17.34 8.47 -4.41
CA LYS A 97 15.92 8.85 -4.32
C LYS A 97 15.01 7.62 -4.09
N SER A 98 15.14 6.98 -2.94
CA SER A 98 14.36 5.80 -2.58
C SER A 98 12.93 6.16 -2.23
N LEU A 99 11.98 5.43 -2.81
CA LEU A 99 10.56 5.63 -2.60
C LEU A 99 9.92 4.30 -2.21
N LEU A 100 9.26 4.24 -1.06
CA LEU A 100 8.45 3.10 -0.68
C LEU A 100 7.00 3.34 -1.08
N VAL A 101 6.37 2.37 -1.72
CA VAL A 101 4.96 2.44 -2.11
C VAL A 101 4.18 1.32 -1.45
N VAL A 102 3.15 1.71 -0.70
CA VAL A 102 2.27 0.78 0.01
C VAL A 102 0.83 1.10 -0.37
N ASP A 103 0.28 0.39 -1.36
CA ASP A 103 -1.15 0.55 -1.67
C ASP A 103 -2.01 -0.19 -0.65
N GLU A 104 -2.94 0.56 -0.06
CA GLU A 104 -4.00 0.16 0.86
C GLU A 104 -3.47 -0.39 2.21
N ILE A 105 -3.25 0.51 3.18
CA ILE A 105 -3.09 0.17 4.59
C ILE A 105 -4.50 0.08 5.21
N GLY A 106 -5.19 -1.01 4.86
CA GLY A 106 -6.60 -1.22 5.15
C GLY A 106 -6.86 -2.34 6.14
N LYS A 107 -8.14 -2.65 6.33
CA LYS A 107 -8.56 -3.70 7.27
C LYS A 107 -8.07 -5.09 6.84
N MET A 108 -7.88 -5.35 5.54
CA MET A 108 -7.45 -6.66 5.04
C MET A 108 -5.99 -6.93 5.36
N GLU A 109 -5.14 -5.95 5.13
CA GLU A 109 -3.70 -6.00 5.30
C GLU A 109 -3.32 -6.02 6.79
N LEU A 110 -4.06 -5.29 7.61
CA LEU A 110 -3.87 -5.21 9.06
C LEU A 110 -4.30 -6.45 9.84
N PHE A 111 -4.78 -7.51 9.17
CA PHE A 111 -4.84 -8.83 9.79
C PHE A 111 -3.45 -9.42 10.03
N SER A 112 -2.45 -9.03 9.24
CA SER A 112 -1.06 -9.35 9.52
C SER A 112 -0.50 -8.42 10.60
N LYS A 113 -0.19 -8.98 11.77
CA LYS A 113 0.49 -8.24 12.85
C LYS A 113 1.93 -7.90 12.52
N LYS A 114 2.60 -8.71 11.70
CA LYS A 114 3.94 -8.40 11.21
C LYS A 114 3.92 -7.18 10.30
N PHE A 115 2.94 -7.12 9.39
CA PHE A 115 2.76 -5.97 8.51
C PHE A 115 2.42 -4.70 9.31
N GLU A 116 1.49 -4.79 10.27
CA GLU A 116 1.15 -3.68 11.16
C GLU A 116 2.39 -3.11 11.88
N SER A 117 3.25 -3.99 12.42
CA SER A 117 4.51 -3.58 13.06
C SER A 117 5.49 -2.95 12.08
N ALA A 118 5.67 -3.52 10.90
CA ALA A 118 6.57 -2.99 9.87
C ALA A 118 6.12 -1.59 9.40
N VAL A 119 4.80 -1.39 9.21
CA VAL A 119 4.25 -0.08 8.87
C VAL A 119 4.51 0.93 9.99
N ARG A 120 4.30 0.57 11.27
CA ARG A 120 4.64 1.48 12.37
C ARG A 120 6.12 1.86 12.39
N GLU A 121 7.00 0.91 12.11
CA GLU A 121 8.44 1.18 12.04
C GLU A 121 8.78 2.15 10.90
N LEU A 122 8.17 1.99 9.73
CA LEU A 122 8.35 2.89 8.58
C LEU A 122 7.96 4.34 8.92
N PHE A 123 6.86 4.54 9.64
CA PHE A 123 6.41 5.88 10.04
C PHE A 123 7.05 6.38 11.35
N SER A 124 7.86 5.57 12.04
CA SER A 124 8.53 5.98 13.29
C SER A 124 9.64 7.02 13.12
N GLY A 125 9.97 7.39 11.87
CA GLY A 125 11.01 8.38 11.56
C GLY A 125 12.44 7.90 11.78
N LYS A 126 12.65 6.64 12.20
CA LYS A 126 13.99 6.07 12.43
C LYS A 126 14.72 5.71 11.12
N ASN A 127 13.98 5.49 10.04
CA ASN A 127 14.50 5.18 8.71
C ASN A 127 14.35 6.38 7.79
N VAL A 128 15.29 7.34 7.90
CA VAL A 128 15.28 8.66 7.22
C VAL A 128 15.61 8.56 5.71
N VAL A 129 15.92 7.38 5.19
CA VAL A 129 16.56 7.23 3.87
C VAL A 129 15.56 7.12 2.71
N CYS A 130 14.24 7.16 2.96
CA CYS A 130 13.24 7.00 1.90
C CYS A 130 11.97 7.82 2.15
N ALA A 131 11.36 8.30 1.05
CA ALA A 131 10.00 8.82 1.08
C ALA A 131 9.01 7.66 1.06
N VAL A 132 7.87 7.79 1.75
CA VAL A 132 6.80 6.78 1.78
C VAL A 132 5.54 7.33 1.13
N LEU A 133 5.04 6.63 0.12
CA LEU A 133 3.76 6.87 -0.52
C LEU A 133 2.81 5.73 -0.18
N ALA A 134 1.80 6.01 0.64
CA ALA A 134 0.82 5.01 1.04
C ALA A 134 -0.62 5.48 0.81
N THR A 135 -1.53 4.54 0.58
CA THR A 135 -2.97 4.84 0.55
C THR A 135 -3.66 4.27 1.79
N ILE A 136 -4.53 5.08 2.41
CA ILE A 136 -5.31 4.69 3.59
C ILE A 136 -6.81 4.74 3.28
N PRO A 137 -7.64 3.94 3.99
CA PRO A 137 -9.08 4.03 3.89
C PRO A 137 -9.57 5.38 4.41
N THR A 138 -10.64 5.91 3.80
CA THR A 138 -11.30 7.13 4.27
C THR A 138 -11.98 6.90 5.61
N ALA A 139 -11.99 7.92 6.48
CA ALA A 139 -12.51 7.92 7.86
C ALA A 139 -14.00 7.52 8.03
N LYS A 140 -14.73 7.20 6.96
CA LYS A 140 -16.13 6.74 7.01
C LYS A 140 -16.27 5.30 7.55
N GLN A 141 -15.18 4.56 7.71
CA GLN A 141 -15.18 3.23 8.31
C GLN A 141 -14.72 3.30 9.77
N ARG A 142 -14.95 2.22 10.53
CA ARG A 142 -14.49 2.11 11.93
C ARG A 142 -12.99 2.47 12.00
N PRO A 143 -12.59 3.40 12.88
CA PRO A 143 -11.21 3.87 12.93
C PRO A 143 -10.27 2.71 13.23
N LEU A 144 -9.25 2.56 12.40
CA LEU A 144 -8.15 1.62 12.60
C LEU A 144 -7.05 2.40 13.30
N ALA A 145 -6.57 1.94 14.46
CA ALA A 145 -5.62 2.68 15.30
C ALA A 145 -4.41 3.18 14.51
N ILE A 146 -3.76 2.29 13.76
CA ILE A 146 -2.59 2.64 12.93
C ILE A 146 -2.92 3.64 11.81
N VAL A 147 -4.13 3.61 11.24
CA VAL A 147 -4.53 4.58 10.21
C VAL A 147 -4.70 5.97 10.81
N GLU A 148 -5.22 6.06 12.03
CA GLU A 148 -5.33 7.33 12.75
C GLU A 148 -3.96 7.79 13.27
N GLU A 149 -3.07 6.88 13.68
CA GLU A 149 -1.67 7.19 14.01
C GLU A 149 -0.98 7.85 12.81
N ILE A 150 -1.02 7.23 11.63
CA ILE A 150 -0.42 7.77 10.39
C ILE A 150 -1.08 9.09 9.98
N ARG A 151 -2.41 9.22 10.12
CA ARG A 151 -3.12 10.45 9.74
C ARG A 151 -2.77 11.64 10.63
N ASN A 152 -2.55 11.40 11.93
CA ASN A 152 -2.26 12.46 12.90
C ASN A 152 -0.75 12.72 13.06
N ASP A 153 0.09 11.97 12.35
CA ASP A 153 1.53 12.18 12.34
C ASP A 153 1.86 13.51 11.64
N LYS A 154 2.64 14.36 12.33
CA LYS A 154 3.03 15.69 11.84
C LYS A 154 4.01 15.64 10.66
N THR A 155 4.67 14.50 10.46
CA THR A 155 5.62 14.27 9.37
C THR A 155 4.94 13.77 8.08
N VAL A 156 3.65 13.40 8.16
CA VAL A 156 2.89 12.85 7.04
C VAL A 156 2.00 13.92 6.41
N LYS A 157 2.07 14.04 5.09
CA LYS A 157 1.13 14.87 4.31
C LYS A 157 0.01 14.00 3.75
N VAL A 158 -1.22 14.24 4.19
CA VAL A 158 -2.40 13.45 3.78
C VAL A 158 -3.14 14.16 2.65
N PHE A 159 -3.28 13.48 1.51
CA PHE A 159 -4.05 13.97 0.35
C PHE A 159 -5.40 13.25 0.25
N GLN A 160 -6.48 14.02 0.13
CA GLN A 160 -7.82 13.45 -0.01
C GLN A 160 -8.23 13.36 -1.49
N VAL A 161 -8.25 12.14 -2.03
CA VAL A 161 -8.71 11.89 -3.41
C VAL A 161 -10.22 11.73 -3.42
N VAL A 162 -10.96 12.76 -3.85
CA VAL A 162 -12.43 12.82 -3.80
C VAL A 162 -13.08 12.71 -5.18
N THR A 163 -12.48 13.27 -6.23
CA THR A 163 -13.09 13.37 -7.57
C THR A 163 -12.09 13.09 -8.69
N LYS A 164 -12.58 12.84 -9.90
CA LYS A 164 -11.75 12.67 -11.11
C LYS A 164 -10.96 13.94 -11.46
N ALA A 165 -11.54 15.12 -11.25
CA ALA A 165 -10.91 16.41 -11.55
C ALA A 165 -9.78 16.74 -10.57
N ASN A 166 -9.97 16.47 -9.26
CA ASN A 166 -8.93 16.68 -8.26
C ASN A 166 -7.74 15.73 -8.44
N ARG A 167 -7.92 14.64 -9.19
CA ARG A 167 -6.93 13.58 -9.34
C ARG A 167 -5.67 14.07 -10.03
N ASP A 168 -5.79 14.80 -11.14
CA ASP A 168 -4.61 15.21 -11.90
C ASP A 168 -3.80 16.28 -11.15
N PHE A 169 -4.47 17.23 -10.49
CA PHE A 169 -3.80 18.22 -9.65
C PHE A 169 -3.08 17.59 -8.44
N ILE A 170 -3.71 16.61 -7.79
CA ILE A 170 -3.10 15.90 -6.65
C ILE A 170 -1.86 15.09 -7.07
N VAL A 171 -1.78 14.62 -8.33
CA VAL A 171 -0.57 13.93 -8.83
C VAL A 171 0.64 14.84 -8.69
N ASP A 172 0.52 16.07 -9.19
CA ASP A 172 1.62 17.02 -9.24
C ASP A 172 2.04 17.43 -7.82
N GLU A 173 1.08 17.74 -6.94
CA GLU A 173 1.37 18.07 -5.53
C GLU A 173 2.03 16.92 -4.76
N ILE A 174 1.63 15.66 -5.01
CA ILE A 174 2.25 14.49 -4.39
C ILE A 174 3.70 14.36 -4.88
N CYS A 175 3.94 14.49 -6.18
CA CYS A 175 5.29 14.42 -6.74
C CYS A 175 6.21 15.50 -6.15
N GLU A 176 5.74 16.75 -6.08
CA GLU A 176 6.52 17.85 -5.49
C GLU A 176 6.82 17.60 -4.00
N SER A 177 5.84 17.08 -3.25
CA SER A 177 6.02 16.77 -1.84
C SER A 177 7.07 15.68 -1.63
N ILE A 178 7.02 14.61 -2.43
CA ILE A 178 8.00 13.52 -2.40
C ILE A 178 9.41 14.02 -2.75
N GLU A 179 9.52 14.91 -3.75
CA GLU A 179 10.80 15.53 -4.10
C GLU A 179 11.34 16.41 -2.99
N SER A 180 10.49 17.15 -2.28
CA SER A 180 10.90 17.98 -1.15
C SER A 180 11.35 17.15 0.07
N CYS A 181 10.89 15.91 0.22
CA CYS A 181 11.30 15.03 1.32
C CYS A 181 12.71 14.45 1.15
N LEU A 182 13.24 14.42 -0.07
CA LEU A 182 14.56 13.84 -0.39
C LEU A 182 15.58 14.89 -0.88
N LYS A 183 15.28 16.19 -0.70
CA LYS A 183 16.21 17.31 -0.89
C LYS A 183 16.88 17.66 0.42
#